data_AF-A0A0S8GJB2-F1
#
_entry.id   AF-A0A0S8GJB2-F1
#
_cell.length_a   1.000
_cell.length_b   1.000
_cell.length_c   1.000
_cell.angle_alpha   90.00
_cell.angle_beta   90.00
_cell.angle_gamma   90.00
#
_symmetry.space_group_name_H-M   'P 1'
#
loop_
_entity.id
_entity.type
_entity.pdbx_description
1 polymer ?
#
loop_
_entity_poly.entity_id
_entity_poly.type
_entity_poly.pdbx_seq_one_letter_code
_entity_poly.pdbx_strand_id
1 'polypeptide(L)'
;MGEHMGELEAVSPLRGLYQLTPHGALAFYNRVGEQVIDQELTALFQPYALRLLVDYLRDPQAEVEGAPYRIAVLGNLPDRRWRSMTLIVETPVLLRLYRVQQARRDEITLFQRQNRQQSAYRGMQMLLEYKQDTLPGVPIYCPVLFDRRTTLAQYPDLLDHDPPATPQDVPVFEVVNLLLALPSSMRMQAPVWALMRRIYQGVVERDLRGTDKRDLSALLEAHVAEFAGGEPRRTEGPFASLGARAAGATTANGTFPGADGIVTRVTQAIEPAALRRFQRLGSLSLHELGQLAADAQVYFAPAGVELLKRDSVDDGTLYLLRGTVSLKAADGSIERIEGGSDKARSPIASLKPRKYDVWTQTPVHFLWVPDAIFAALAPQPATFGTETRPRG
;
A
#
# COMPACT_ATOMS: atom_id res chain seq x y z
N MET A 1 -27.97 39.47 3.15
CA MET A 1 -26.58 38.96 3.21
C MET A 1 -26.42 37.98 4.39
N GLY A 2 -27.39 37.08 4.58
CA GLY A 2 -27.45 36.15 5.73
C GLY A 2 -27.66 34.67 5.35
N GLU A 3 -27.87 34.35 4.08
CA GLU A 3 -28.06 32.96 3.61
C GLU A 3 -26.75 32.24 3.26
N HIS A 4 -25.65 32.97 2.96
CA HIS A 4 -24.36 32.34 2.64
C HIS A 4 -23.54 31.88 3.85
N MET A 5 -23.93 32.21 5.09
CA MET A 5 -23.16 31.81 6.28
C MET A 5 -23.50 30.38 6.75
N GLY A 6 -24.68 29.85 6.39
CA GLY A 6 -25.06 28.46 6.65
C GLY A 6 -24.39 27.45 5.71
N GLU A 7 -24.03 27.86 4.49
CA GLU A 7 -23.32 27.00 3.53
C GLU A 7 -21.86 26.75 3.94
N LEU A 8 -21.18 27.73 4.54
CA LEU A 8 -19.77 27.60 4.91
C LEU A 8 -19.51 26.61 6.06
N GLU A 9 -20.45 26.46 7.01
CA GLU A 9 -20.35 25.42 8.04
C GLU A 9 -20.51 24.01 7.46
N ALA A 10 -21.31 23.85 6.41
CA ALA A 10 -21.48 22.58 5.69
C ALA A 10 -20.25 22.18 4.86
N VAL A 11 -19.44 23.15 4.42
CA VAL A 11 -18.24 22.90 3.58
C VAL A 11 -17.02 22.48 4.41
N SER A 12 -16.94 22.90 5.67
CA SER A 12 -15.84 22.54 6.58
C SER A 12 -15.49 21.03 6.57
N PRO A 13 -16.42 20.07 6.70
CA PRO A 13 -16.09 18.64 6.70
C PRO A 13 -15.50 18.10 5.39
N LEU A 14 -15.74 18.76 4.25
CA LEU A 14 -15.27 18.32 2.93
C LEU A 14 -13.82 18.72 2.62
N ARG A 15 -13.22 19.60 3.44
CA ARG A 15 -11.82 20.02 3.24
C ARG A 15 -10.88 18.82 3.25
N GLY A 16 -10.02 18.76 2.23
CA GLY A 16 -9.07 17.67 2.00
C GLY A 16 -9.60 16.52 1.16
N LEU A 17 -10.90 16.49 0.85
CA LEU A 17 -11.49 15.50 -0.04
C LEU A 17 -11.59 16.08 -1.46
N TYR A 18 -11.30 15.24 -2.46
CA TYR A 18 -11.55 15.59 -3.85
C TYR A 18 -13.01 15.36 -4.20
N GLN A 19 -13.56 16.31 -4.94
CA GLN A 19 -14.89 16.28 -5.52
C GLN A 19 -14.77 16.22 -7.03
N LEU A 20 -15.58 15.37 -7.62
CA LEU A 20 -15.81 15.31 -9.06
C LEU A 20 -16.96 16.25 -9.42
N THR A 21 -16.71 17.23 -10.27
CA THR A 21 -17.75 18.15 -10.75
C THR A 21 -18.62 17.48 -11.83
N PRO A 22 -19.82 17.99 -12.13
CA PRO A 22 -20.65 17.49 -13.22
C PRO A 22 -19.99 17.53 -14.61
N HIS A 23 -18.92 18.32 -14.77
CA HIS A 23 -18.14 18.43 -16.01
C HIS A 23 -16.86 17.57 -15.99
N GLY A 24 -16.75 16.64 -15.04
CA GLY A 24 -15.62 15.73 -14.92
C GLY A 24 -14.34 16.36 -14.39
N ALA A 25 -14.41 17.57 -13.82
CA ALA A 25 -13.24 18.22 -13.23
C ALA A 25 -13.01 17.72 -11.79
N LEU A 26 -11.74 17.62 -11.40
CA LEU A 26 -11.34 17.30 -10.04
C LEU A 26 -11.12 18.59 -9.28
N ALA A 27 -11.93 18.82 -8.24
CA ALA A 27 -11.87 20.00 -7.39
C ALA A 27 -11.67 19.58 -5.93
N PHE A 28 -11.16 20.47 -5.10
CA PHE A 28 -11.08 20.28 -3.65
C PHE A 28 -11.30 21.61 -2.94
N TYR A 29 -11.66 21.55 -1.66
CA TYR A 29 -11.76 22.76 -0.85
C TYR A 29 -10.42 23.07 -0.19
N ASN A 30 -9.88 24.26 -0.45
CA ASN A 30 -8.63 24.73 0.13
C ASN A 30 -8.78 25.03 1.65
N ARG A 31 -7.71 25.52 2.30
CA ARG A 31 -7.72 25.81 3.75
C ARG A 31 -8.69 26.93 4.14
N VAL A 32 -9.02 27.82 3.22
CA VAL A 32 -9.98 28.92 3.41
C VAL A 32 -11.42 28.43 3.17
N GLY A 33 -11.60 27.26 2.55
CA GLY A 33 -12.90 26.70 2.21
C GLY A 33 -13.39 27.10 0.82
N GLU A 34 -12.51 27.62 -0.03
CA GLU A 34 -12.82 27.89 -1.44
C GLU A 34 -12.62 26.63 -2.25
N GLN A 35 -13.52 26.39 -3.21
CA GLN A 35 -13.37 25.30 -4.15
C GLN A 35 -12.32 25.67 -5.20
N VAL A 36 -11.29 24.83 -5.32
CA VAL A 36 -10.19 25.00 -6.27
C VAL A 36 -10.20 23.82 -7.24
N ILE A 37 -10.21 24.10 -8.54
CA ILE A 37 -10.05 23.08 -9.57
C ILE A 37 -8.57 22.74 -9.70
N ASP A 38 -8.26 21.45 -9.55
CA ASP A 38 -6.92 20.91 -9.78
C ASP A 38 -6.72 20.73 -11.29
N GLN A 39 -6.21 21.76 -11.96
CA GLN A 39 -6.08 21.80 -13.42
C GLN A 39 -5.23 20.65 -13.97
N GLU A 40 -4.14 20.31 -13.27
CA GLU A 40 -3.22 19.24 -13.66
C GLU A 40 -3.93 17.88 -13.62
N LEU A 41 -4.54 17.51 -12.49
CA LEU A 41 -5.25 16.24 -12.37
C LEU A 41 -6.51 16.21 -13.23
N THR A 42 -7.21 17.34 -13.37
CA THR A 42 -8.38 17.45 -14.25
C THR A 42 -8.00 17.14 -15.69
N ALA A 43 -6.96 17.76 -16.24
CA ALA A 43 -6.54 17.50 -17.62
C ALA A 43 -6.23 16.01 -17.87
N LEU A 44 -5.66 15.32 -16.87
CA LEU A 44 -5.30 13.90 -16.97
C LEU A 44 -6.51 12.96 -16.83
N PHE A 45 -7.43 13.25 -15.92
CA PHE A 45 -8.51 12.34 -15.56
C PHE A 45 -9.87 12.66 -16.20
N GLN A 46 -10.07 13.87 -16.73
CA GLN A 46 -11.38 14.33 -17.19
C GLN A 46 -12.04 13.41 -18.23
N PRO A 47 -11.35 12.85 -19.25
CA PRO A 47 -11.99 11.94 -20.20
C PRO A 47 -12.58 10.70 -19.52
N TYR A 48 -11.86 10.12 -18.56
CA TYR A 48 -12.30 8.96 -17.79
C TYR A 48 -13.42 9.33 -16.81
N ALA A 49 -13.30 10.49 -16.17
CA ALA A 49 -14.27 10.95 -15.20
C ALA A 49 -15.61 11.32 -15.87
N LEU A 50 -15.60 11.92 -17.06
CA LEU A 50 -16.82 12.14 -17.84
C LEU A 50 -17.49 10.82 -18.24
N ARG A 51 -16.71 9.83 -18.69
CA ARG A 51 -17.25 8.50 -19.00
C ARG A 51 -17.88 7.85 -17.77
N LEU A 52 -17.16 7.87 -16.64
CA LEU A 52 -17.66 7.40 -15.35
C LEU A 52 -19.01 8.05 -15.01
N LEU A 53 -19.11 9.38 -15.10
CA LEU A 53 -20.32 10.11 -14.78
C LEU A 53 -21.48 9.77 -15.72
N VAL A 54 -21.23 9.62 -17.01
CA VAL A 54 -22.26 9.22 -17.98
C VAL A 54 -22.82 7.84 -17.66
N ASP A 55 -21.95 6.87 -17.39
CA ASP A 55 -22.36 5.51 -17.08
C ASP A 55 -23.05 5.45 -15.70
N TYR A 56 -22.50 6.16 -14.72
CA TYR A 56 -23.03 6.24 -13.36
C TYR A 56 -24.38 6.94 -13.28
N LEU A 57 -24.57 8.08 -13.96
CA LEU A 57 -25.84 8.80 -13.95
C LEU A 57 -26.94 8.05 -14.70
N ARG A 58 -26.57 7.14 -15.61
CA ARG A 58 -27.52 6.26 -16.30
C ARG A 58 -28.04 5.17 -15.36
N ASP A 59 -27.15 4.53 -14.61
CA ASP A 59 -27.51 3.51 -13.63
C ASP A 59 -26.58 3.56 -12.41
N PRO A 60 -26.97 4.30 -11.35
CA PRO A 60 -26.16 4.44 -10.14
C PRO A 60 -25.96 3.15 -9.34
N GLN A 61 -26.75 2.11 -9.61
CA GLN A 61 -26.68 0.81 -8.94
C GLN A 61 -25.90 -0.23 -9.78
N ALA A 62 -25.49 0.13 -10.99
CA ALA A 62 -24.72 -0.77 -11.84
C ALA A 62 -23.38 -1.15 -11.22
N GLU A 63 -22.99 -2.40 -11.48
CA GLU A 63 -21.68 -2.93 -11.14
C GLU A 63 -20.84 -3.13 -12.42
N VAL A 64 -19.57 -2.75 -12.36
CA VAL A 64 -18.58 -2.99 -13.41
C VAL A 64 -17.48 -3.87 -12.84
N GLU A 65 -17.20 -4.99 -13.52
CA GLU A 65 -16.23 -5.98 -13.03
C GLU A 65 -16.55 -6.45 -11.59
N GLY A 66 -17.86 -6.52 -11.27
CA GLY A 66 -18.41 -6.87 -9.96
C GLY A 66 -18.24 -5.81 -8.88
N ALA A 67 -17.74 -4.61 -9.21
CA ALA A 67 -17.58 -3.49 -8.28
C ALA A 67 -18.63 -2.39 -8.56
N PRO A 68 -19.32 -1.86 -7.54
CA PRO A 68 -20.30 -0.81 -7.75
C PRO A 68 -19.61 0.53 -8.03
N TYR A 69 -20.23 1.37 -8.85
CA TYR A 69 -19.74 2.74 -9.10
C TYR A 69 -19.72 3.59 -7.83
N ARG A 70 -20.84 3.60 -7.11
CA ARG A 70 -20.97 4.18 -5.78
C ARG A 70 -20.43 3.18 -4.78
N ILE A 71 -19.50 3.63 -3.93
CA ILE A 71 -18.87 2.79 -2.91
C ILE A 71 -19.27 3.17 -1.49
N ALA A 72 -19.79 4.39 -1.30
CA ALA A 72 -20.36 4.86 -0.05
C ALA A 72 -21.25 6.10 -0.28
N VAL A 73 -21.94 6.52 0.79
CA VAL A 73 -22.65 7.79 0.89
C VAL A 73 -22.12 8.56 2.11
N LEU A 74 -21.95 9.87 1.98
CA LEU A 74 -21.40 10.75 3.01
C LEU A 74 -22.44 11.80 3.42
N GLY A 75 -22.83 11.80 4.69
CA GLY A 75 -23.86 12.71 5.22
C GLY A 75 -23.57 13.21 6.63
N ASN A 76 -24.16 14.35 7.00
CA ASN A 76 -24.10 14.86 8.37
C ASN A 76 -25.26 14.26 9.19
N LEU A 77 -25.01 13.09 9.79
CA LEU A 77 -26.03 12.40 10.60
C LEU A 77 -26.01 12.91 12.04
N PRO A 78 -27.18 13.23 12.63
CA PRO A 78 -27.24 13.56 14.04
C PRO A 78 -26.87 12.35 14.90
N ASP A 79 -26.40 12.61 16.12
CA ASP A 79 -26.15 11.60 17.15
C ASP A 79 -25.10 10.54 16.80
N ARG A 80 -23.94 11.00 16.32
CA ARG A 80 -22.76 10.15 16.13
C ARG A 80 -21.61 10.59 17.02
N ARG A 81 -20.84 9.59 17.47
CA ARG A 81 -19.71 9.76 18.40
C ARG A 81 -18.58 10.60 17.80
N TRP A 82 -18.55 10.79 16.48
CA TRP A 82 -17.53 11.56 15.77
C TRP A 82 -18.08 12.94 15.35
N ARG A 83 -17.22 13.96 15.37
CA ARG A 83 -17.55 15.35 15.00
C ARG A 83 -17.46 15.62 13.49
N SER A 84 -17.27 14.59 12.68
CA SER A 84 -17.15 14.68 11.22
C SER A 84 -18.39 14.11 10.54
N MET A 85 -18.46 14.21 9.21
CA MET A 85 -19.51 13.53 8.45
C MET A 85 -19.41 12.02 8.63
N THR A 86 -20.55 11.35 8.52
CA THR A 86 -20.64 9.90 8.55
C THR A 86 -20.55 9.36 7.12
N LEU A 87 -19.61 8.44 6.91
CA LEU A 87 -19.50 7.65 5.69
C LEU A 87 -20.23 6.33 5.91
N ILE A 88 -21.22 6.02 5.07
CA ILE A 88 -22.00 4.79 5.07
C ILE A 88 -21.58 3.97 3.86
N VAL A 89 -20.89 2.85 4.08
CA VAL A 89 -20.32 2.02 3.01
C VAL A 89 -21.41 1.15 2.36
N GLU A 90 -21.37 1.04 1.03
CA GLU A 90 -22.23 0.16 0.24
C GLU A 90 -22.06 -1.32 0.60
N THR A 91 -23.14 -2.09 0.58
CA THR A 91 -23.12 -3.51 1.01
C THR A 91 -22.04 -4.33 0.28
N PRO A 92 -21.93 -4.28 -1.08
CA PRO A 92 -20.91 -5.04 -1.79
C PRO A 92 -19.48 -4.63 -1.41
N VAL A 93 -19.26 -3.35 -1.10
CA VAL A 93 -17.96 -2.83 -0.69
C VAL A 93 -17.64 -3.23 0.74
N LEU A 94 -18.63 -3.17 1.65
CA LEU A 94 -18.50 -3.57 3.03
C LEU A 94 -18.07 -5.04 3.17
N LEU A 95 -18.69 -5.94 2.38
CA LEU A 95 -18.34 -7.35 2.34
C LEU A 95 -16.90 -7.60 1.86
N ARG A 96 -16.39 -6.73 0.97
CA ARG A 96 -14.99 -6.79 0.50
C ARG A 96 -14.01 -6.27 1.54
N LEU A 97 -14.31 -5.13 2.17
CA LEU A 97 -13.46 -4.54 3.21
C LEU A 97 -13.32 -5.44 4.43
N TYR A 98 -14.38 -6.18 4.78
CA TYR A 98 -14.43 -7.05 5.95
C TYR A 98 -14.76 -8.49 5.56
N ARG A 99 -13.80 -9.18 4.95
CA ARG A 99 -13.94 -10.59 4.59
C ARG A 99 -14.06 -11.46 5.84
N VAL A 100 -15.19 -12.17 5.97
CA VAL A 100 -15.41 -13.18 7.02
C VAL A 100 -15.46 -14.55 6.34
N GLN A 101 -14.63 -15.50 6.79
CA GLN A 101 -14.46 -16.80 6.12
C GLN A 101 -15.74 -17.66 6.06
N GLN A 102 -16.77 -17.36 6.85
CA GLN A 102 -17.95 -18.23 7.05
C GLN A 102 -19.30 -17.53 6.76
N ALA A 103 -19.30 -16.28 6.29
CA ALA A 103 -20.56 -15.60 5.98
C ALA A 103 -21.19 -16.18 4.71
N ARG A 104 -22.50 -16.44 4.75
CA ARG A 104 -23.30 -16.61 3.52
C ARG A 104 -23.13 -15.34 2.69
N ARG A 105 -23.01 -15.49 1.36
CA ARG A 105 -22.57 -14.41 0.45
C ARG A 105 -23.39 -13.12 0.57
N ASP A 106 -24.62 -13.17 1.07
CA ASP A 106 -25.57 -12.06 1.02
C ASP A 106 -26.00 -11.54 2.40
N GLU A 107 -25.55 -12.15 3.51
CA GLU A 107 -25.92 -11.71 4.86
C GLU A 107 -24.78 -10.92 5.51
N ILE A 108 -25.04 -9.67 5.87
CA ILE A 108 -24.11 -8.86 6.67
C ILE A 108 -24.08 -9.37 8.11
N THR A 109 -22.88 -9.65 8.62
CA THR A 109 -22.65 -9.99 10.03
C THR A 109 -22.92 -8.78 10.94
N LEU A 110 -23.15 -9.02 12.23
CA LEU A 110 -23.26 -7.94 13.23
C LEU A 110 -22.03 -7.04 13.23
N PHE A 111 -20.83 -7.62 13.09
CA PHE A 111 -19.58 -6.89 12.98
C PHE A 111 -19.55 -5.97 11.75
N GLN A 112 -19.93 -6.47 10.58
CA GLN A 112 -20.03 -5.66 9.37
C GLN A 112 -21.06 -4.54 9.52
N ARG A 113 -22.22 -4.83 10.12
CA ARG A 113 -23.25 -3.82 10.41
C ARG A 113 -22.71 -2.69 11.28
N GLN A 114 -22.01 -3.03 12.37
CA GLN A 114 -21.37 -2.05 13.25
C GLN A 114 -20.27 -1.24 12.55
N ASN A 115 -19.63 -1.80 11.53
CA ASN A 115 -18.56 -1.13 10.78
C ASN A 115 -19.04 -0.46 9.49
N ARG A 116 -20.32 -0.58 9.13
CA ARG A 116 -20.92 0.05 7.93
C ARG A 116 -20.82 1.56 7.96
N GLN A 117 -20.96 2.14 9.15
CA GLN A 117 -20.88 3.57 9.38
C GLN A 117 -19.54 3.90 10.03
N GLN A 118 -18.78 4.80 9.40
CA GLN A 118 -17.50 5.28 9.89
C GLN A 118 -17.48 6.80 9.86
N SER A 119 -16.50 7.40 10.56
CA SER A 119 -16.16 8.79 10.27
C SER A 119 -15.70 8.92 8.81
N ALA A 120 -15.92 10.09 8.20
CA ALA A 120 -15.48 10.38 6.84
C ALA A 120 -14.02 10.01 6.61
N TYR A 121 -13.13 10.44 7.52
CA TYR A 121 -11.69 10.22 7.39
C TYR A 121 -11.31 8.76 7.51
N ARG A 122 -11.84 8.06 8.53
CA ARG A 122 -11.55 6.64 8.72
C ARG A 122 -12.06 5.80 7.54
N GLY A 123 -13.27 6.08 7.08
CA GLY A 123 -13.85 5.39 5.92
C GLY A 123 -13.03 5.60 4.65
N MET A 124 -12.63 6.83 4.35
CA MET A 124 -11.79 7.15 3.18
C MET A 124 -10.42 6.50 3.28
N GLN A 125 -9.78 6.54 4.45
CA GLN A 125 -8.50 5.87 4.70
C GLN A 125 -8.60 4.37 4.41
N MET A 126 -9.62 3.69 4.95
CA MET A 126 -9.82 2.26 4.73
C MET A 126 -10.00 1.92 3.25
N LEU A 127 -10.72 2.75 2.49
CA LEU A 127 -10.90 2.55 1.05
C LEU A 127 -9.56 2.68 0.31
N LEU A 128 -8.76 3.69 0.64
CA LEU A 128 -7.44 3.92 0.03
C LEU A 128 -6.42 2.84 0.36
N GLU A 129 -6.47 2.29 1.57
CA GLU A 129 -5.55 1.24 2.07
C GLU A 129 -5.97 -0.17 1.69
N TYR A 130 -7.18 -0.37 1.15
CA TYR A 130 -7.68 -1.69 0.81
C TYR A 130 -6.83 -2.34 -0.29
N LYS A 131 -6.25 -3.50 0.03
CA LYS A 131 -5.48 -4.35 -0.88
C LYS A 131 -6.27 -5.61 -1.20
N GLN A 132 -6.29 -6.00 -2.46
CA GLN A 132 -6.87 -7.28 -2.87
C GLN A 132 -5.77 -8.32 -3.08
N ASP A 133 -5.88 -9.46 -2.41
CA ASP A 133 -4.86 -10.53 -2.44
C ASP A 133 -4.50 -11.01 -3.85
N THR A 134 -5.48 -10.99 -4.76
CA THR A 134 -5.30 -11.44 -6.15
C THR A 134 -4.63 -10.40 -7.04
N LEU A 135 -4.58 -9.14 -6.63
CA LEU A 135 -4.02 -8.02 -7.39
C LEU A 135 -3.11 -7.18 -6.47
N PRO A 136 -2.00 -7.75 -5.99
CA PRO A 136 -1.10 -7.07 -5.06
C PRO A 136 -0.51 -5.82 -5.70
N GLY A 137 -0.54 -4.70 -4.98
CA GLY A 137 -0.01 -3.41 -5.43
C GLY A 137 -0.93 -2.62 -6.37
N VAL A 138 -2.02 -3.21 -6.89
CA VAL A 138 -2.98 -2.48 -7.71
C VAL A 138 -4.02 -1.80 -6.82
N PRO A 139 -4.18 -0.47 -6.90
CA PRO A 139 -5.21 0.20 -6.13
C PRO A 139 -6.59 -0.23 -6.62
N ILE A 140 -7.48 -0.54 -5.68
CA ILE A 140 -8.84 -0.99 -5.98
C ILE A 140 -9.83 0.18 -5.92
N TYR A 141 -9.62 1.10 -4.97
CA TYR A 141 -10.48 2.27 -4.79
C TYR A 141 -9.69 3.57 -4.91
N CYS A 142 -10.24 4.53 -5.66
CA CYS A 142 -9.88 5.94 -5.60
C CYS A 142 -11.17 6.73 -5.33
N PRO A 143 -11.52 6.93 -4.05
CA PRO A 143 -12.78 7.55 -3.67
C PRO A 143 -12.76 9.05 -3.98
N VAL A 144 -13.74 9.52 -4.75
CA VAL A 144 -14.01 10.96 -4.96
C VAL A 144 -15.47 11.26 -4.66
N LEU A 145 -15.73 12.46 -4.13
CA LEU A 145 -17.08 12.89 -3.81
C LEU A 145 -17.82 13.33 -5.08
N PHE A 146 -19.10 13.02 -5.17
CA PHE A 146 -19.97 13.50 -6.23
C PHE A 146 -21.28 14.00 -5.61
N ASP A 147 -21.68 15.21 -5.98
CA ASP A 147 -22.93 15.80 -5.52
C ASP A 147 -24.01 15.60 -6.58
N ARG A 148 -24.87 14.61 -6.34
CA ARG A 148 -26.05 14.34 -7.16
C ARG A 148 -27.30 15.07 -6.65
N ARG A 149 -27.16 15.92 -5.62
CA ARG A 149 -28.26 16.61 -4.92
C ARG A 149 -29.30 15.65 -4.33
N THR A 150 -28.81 14.54 -3.80
CA THR A 150 -29.62 13.48 -3.22
C THR A 150 -29.72 13.61 -1.70
N THR A 151 -30.73 13.00 -1.12
CA THR A 151 -30.90 12.91 0.34
C THR A 151 -30.74 11.48 0.81
N LEU A 152 -30.49 11.29 2.11
CA LEU A 152 -30.32 9.98 2.73
C LEU A 152 -31.54 9.06 2.52
N ALA A 153 -32.75 9.63 2.44
CA ALA A 153 -34.00 8.91 2.14
C ALA A 153 -33.93 8.03 0.89
N GLN A 154 -33.10 8.42 -0.09
CA GLN A 154 -32.98 7.73 -1.37
C GLN A 154 -32.10 6.48 -1.31
N TYR A 155 -31.54 6.17 -0.14
CA TYR A 155 -30.67 5.02 0.10
C TYR A 155 -31.19 4.14 1.25
N PRO A 156 -32.43 3.62 1.15
CA PRO A 156 -33.04 2.84 2.22
C PRO A 156 -32.23 1.60 2.58
N ASP A 157 -31.56 0.97 1.60
CA ASP A 157 -30.76 -0.24 1.81
C ASP A 157 -29.48 0.00 2.62
N LEU A 158 -29.04 1.26 2.72
CA LEU A 158 -27.89 1.66 3.52
C LEU A 158 -28.25 1.90 4.99
N LEU A 159 -29.51 2.27 5.24
CA LEU A 159 -30.06 2.46 6.57
C LEU A 159 -30.52 1.09 7.08
N ASP A 160 -29.71 0.44 7.92
CA ASP A 160 -30.16 -0.74 8.66
C ASP A 160 -31.56 -0.44 9.26
N HIS A 161 -32.49 -1.41 9.21
CA HIS A 161 -33.96 -1.29 9.38
C HIS A 161 -34.51 -0.67 10.70
N ASP A 162 -33.80 0.23 11.38
CA ASP A 162 -34.33 1.13 12.41
C ASP A 162 -34.53 2.56 11.85
N PRO A 163 -35.56 2.78 10.99
CA PRO A 163 -35.82 4.06 10.35
C PRO A 163 -36.35 5.21 11.23
N PRO A 164 -36.96 5.06 12.42
CA PRO A 164 -37.74 6.19 12.96
C PRO A 164 -36.90 7.34 13.54
N ALA A 165 -35.59 7.14 13.76
CA ALA A 165 -34.74 8.16 14.38
C ALA A 165 -33.81 8.91 13.41
N THR A 166 -33.62 8.41 12.18
CA THR A 166 -32.67 9.04 11.24
C THR A 166 -33.41 10.04 10.35
N PRO A 167 -33.02 11.33 10.33
CA PRO A 167 -33.65 12.29 9.45
C PRO A 167 -33.41 11.90 7.98
N GLN A 168 -34.51 11.75 7.25
CA GLN A 168 -34.51 11.27 5.87
C GLN A 168 -34.05 12.36 4.88
N ASP A 169 -34.32 13.63 5.19
CA ASP A 169 -34.02 14.78 4.32
C ASP A 169 -32.58 15.29 4.45
N VAL A 170 -31.68 14.53 5.06
CA VAL A 170 -30.26 14.91 5.19
C VAL A 170 -29.62 14.88 3.79
N PRO A 171 -29.08 16.01 3.28
CA PRO A 171 -28.36 16.02 2.02
C PRO A 171 -27.09 15.18 2.14
N VAL A 172 -26.77 14.44 1.08
CA VAL A 172 -25.60 13.55 1.06
C VAL A 172 -24.78 13.72 -0.21
N PHE A 173 -23.47 13.53 -0.06
CA PHE A 173 -22.57 13.30 -1.17
C PHE A 173 -22.44 11.81 -1.42
N GLU A 174 -22.40 11.41 -2.68
CA GLU A 174 -22.05 10.05 -3.05
C GLU A 174 -20.53 9.94 -3.15
N VAL A 175 -19.98 8.81 -2.73
CA VAL A 175 -18.56 8.50 -2.91
C VAL A 175 -18.46 7.53 -4.08
N VAL A 176 -17.85 7.96 -5.19
CA VAL A 176 -17.69 7.14 -6.39
C VAL A 176 -16.24 6.67 -6.55
N ASN A 177 -16.04 5.50 -7.14
CA ASN A 177 -14.71 4.97 -7.41
C ASN A 177 -14.20 5.39 -8.80
N LEU A 178 -13.29 6.36 -8.84
CA LEU A 178 -12.73 6.89 -10.09
C LEU A 178 -11.99 5.81 -10.92
N LEU A 179 -11.46 4.77 -10.27
CA LEU A 179 -10.67 3.73 -10.94
C LEU A 179 -11.49 2.83 -11.87
N LEU A 180 -12.82 2.82 -11.75
CA LEU A 180 -13.67 1.96 -12.58
C LEU A 180 -13.73 2.40 -14.04
N ALA A 181 -13.49 3.69 -14.32
CA ALA A 181 -13.38 4.17 -15.70
C ALA A 181 -11.96 4.03 -16.28
N LEU A 182 -10.98 3.65 -15.46
CA LEU A 182 -9.59 3.52 -15.87
C LEU A 182 -9.27 2.06 -16.26
N PRO A 183 -8.61 1.83 -17.40
CA PRO A 183 -8.05 0.52 -17.73
C PRO A 183 -7.07 0.06 -16.65
N SER A 184 -6.99 -1.25 -16.38
CA SER A 184 -6.12 -1.82 -15.35
C SER A 184 -4.64 -1.41 -15.50
N SER A 185 -4.15 -1.25 -16.74
CA SER A 185 -2.79 -0.80 -17.03
C SER A 185 -2.52 0.66 -16.61
N MET A 186 -3.55 1.50 -16.51
CA MET A 186 -3.41 2.88 -16.07
C MET A 186 -3.45 3.04 -14.55
N ARG A 187 -4.08 2.10 -13.83
CA ARG A 187 -4.25 2.17 -12.36
C ARG A 187 -2.92 2.20 -11.61
N MET A 188 -1.85 1.71 -12.23
CA MET A 188 -0.49 1.70 -11.68
C MET A 188 0.34 2.93 -12.04
N GLN A 189 -0.16 3.84 -12.86
CA GLN A 189 0.62 4.98 -13.34
C GLN A 189 0.76 6.06 -12.26
N ALA A 190 1.87 6.80 -12.33
CA ALA A 190 2.20 7.87 -11.38
C ALA A 190 1.06 8.90 -11.14
N PRO A 191 0.25 9.31 -12.15
CA PRO A 191 -0.87 10.22 -11.91
C PRO A 191 -1.94 9.68 -10.96
N VAL A 192 -2.24 8.38 -11.00
CA VAL A 192 -3.23 7.75 -10.11
C VAL A 192 -2.73 7.80 -8.67
N TRP A 193 -1.47 7.43 -8.48
CA TRP A 193 -0.82 7.51 -7.17
C TRP A 193 -0.69 8.95 -6.66
N ALA A 194 -0.43 9.91 -7.54
CA ALA A 194 -0.40 11.33 -7.17
C ALA A 194 -1.77 11.80 -6.65
N LEU A 195 -2.86 11.45 -7.34
CA LEU A 195 -4.21 11.75 -6.87
C LEU A 195 -4.53 11.05 -5.54
N MET A 196 -4.29 9.73 -5.44
CA MET A 196 -4.53 8.98 -4.21
C MET A 196 -3.73 9.54 -3.04
N ARG A 197 -2.47 9.95 -3.26
CA ARG A 197 -1.64 10.61 -2.26
C ARG A 197 -2.25 11.93 -1.80
N ARG A 198 -2.72 12.79 -2.72
CA ARG A 198 -3.34 14.06 -2.35
C ARG A 198 -4.62 13.84 -1.53
N ILE A 199 -5.45 12.86 -1.90
CA ILE A 199 -6.63 12.47 -1.11
C ILE A 199 -6.21 11.97 0.27
N TYR A 200 -5.24 11.06 0.34
CA TYR A 200 -4.76 10.49 1.60
C TYR A 200 -4.20 11.57 2.53
N GLN A 201 -3.40 12.50 2.02
CA GLN A 201 -2.88 13.63 2.79
C GLN A 201 -4.01 14.49 3.34
N GLY A 202 -5.01 14.82 2.51
CA GLY A 202 -6.17 15.60 2.94
C GLY A 202 -7.02 14.90 4.00
N VAL A 203 -7.10 13.57 3.95
CA VAL A 203 -7.80 12.73 4.93
C VAL A 203 -7.01 12.64 6.25
N VAL A 204 -5.73 12.27 6.19
CA VAL A 204 -4.94 11.93 7.38
C VAL A 204 -4.42 13.17 8.13
N GLU A 205 -4.04 14.25 7.43
CA GLU A 205 -3.61 15.48 8.11
C GLU A 205 -4.69 16.06 9.04
N ARG A 206 -5.96 15.69 8.81
CA ARG A 206 -7.08 16.17 9.61
C ARG A 206 -7.35 15.31 10.84
N ASP A 207 -7.17 13.99 10.76
CA ASP A 207 -7.22 13.10 11.92
C ASP A 207 -6.04 13.37 12.88
N LEU A 208 -4.89 13.81 12.36
CA LEU A 208 -3.66 14.06 13.13
C LEU A 208 -3.61 15.38 13.91
N ARG A 209 -4.73 16.06 14.19
CA ARG A 209 -4.71 17.23 15.11
C ARG A 209 -4.34 16.90 16.57
N GLY A 210 -3.94 15.65 16.86
CA GLY A 210 -3.36 15.23 18.15
C GLY A 210 -2.06 14.39 18.06
N THR A 211 -1.48 14.14 16.89
CA THR A 211 -0.32 13.22 16.74
C THR A 211 0.77 13.80 15.83
N ASP A 212 2.03 13.47 16.12
CA ASP A 212 3.21 14.14 15.60
C ASP A 212 3.40 13.94 14.07
N LYS A 213 3.59 15.04 13.34
CA LYS A 213 3.52 15.10 11.87
C LYS A 213 4.71 14.44 11.14
N ARG A 214 5.79 14.13 11.84
CA ARG A 214 7.07 13.70 11.24
C ARG A 214 7.06 12.25 10.73
N ASP A 215 6.29 11.36 11.36
CA ASP A 215 6.25 9.95 10.96
C ASP A 215 5.47 9.70 9.66
N LEU A 216 4.51 10.59 9.36
CA LEU A 216 3.57 10.35 8.26
C LEU A 216 4.14 10.71 6.88
N SER A 217 4.92 11.79 6.78
CA SER A 217 5.61 12.14 5.54
C SER A 217 6.61 11.05 5.13
N ALA A 218 7.29 10.42 6.09
CA ALA A 218 8.24 9.34 5.84
C ALA A 218 7.56 8.07 5.31
N LEU A 219 6.41 7.68 5.88
CA LEU A 219 5.61 6.55 5.36
C LEU A 219 5.09 6.80 3.93
N LEU A 220 4.72 8.04 3.63
CA LEU A 220 4.20 8.42 2.31
C LEU A 220 5.29 8.51 1.25
N GLU A 221 6.45 9.06 1.60
CA GLU A 221 7.61 9.10 0.72
C GLU A 221 8.14 7.69 0.45
N ALA A 222 8.10 6.81 1.45
CA ALA A 222 8.38 5.39 1.26
C ALA A 222 7.41 4.79 0.23
N HIS A 223 6.09 4.89 0.42
CA HIS A 223 5.10 4.35 -0.53
C HIS A 223 5.21 4.96 -1.94
N VAL A 224 5.48 6.27 -2.11
CA VAL A 224 5.59 6.84 -3.45
C VAL A 224 6.91 6.47 -4.15
N ALA A 225 8.03 6.47 -3.43
CA ALA A 225 9.31 6.00 -3.96
C ALA A 225 9.25 4.51 -4.35
N GLU A 226 8.45 3.74 -3.63
CA GLU A 226 8.17 2.33 -3.86
C GLU A 226 7.47 2.03 -5.20
N PHE A 227 6.60 2.94 -5.68
CA PHE A 227 5.77 2.73 -6.87
C PHE A 227 6.12 3.61 -8.09
N ALA A 228 6.80 4.75 -7.90
CA ALA A 228 7.06 5.70 -8.98
C ALA A 228 8.24 5.33 -9.90
N GLY A 229 9.07 4.33 -9.55
CA GLY A 229 10.20 3.89 -10.37
C GLY A 229 11.25 4.99 -10.67
N GLY A 230 11.15 6.15 -10.03
CA GLY A 230 12.09 7.25 -10.15
C GLY A 230 13.19 7.10 -9.11
N GLU A 231 14.45 7.15 -9.55
CA GLU A 231 15.61 7.12 -8.66
C GLU A 231 15.46 8.19 -7.55
N PRO A 232 15.57 7.80 -6.26
CA PRO A 232 15.50 8.77 -5.18
C PRO A 232 16.70 9.71 -5.25
N ARG A 233 16.43 11.01 -5.36
CA ARG A 233 17.43 12.05 -5.19
C ARG A 233 17.93 11.96 -3.75
N ARG A 234 19.18 11.50 -3.56
CA ARG A 234 19.85 11.37 -2.25
C ARG A 234 19.81 12.70 -1.51
N THR A 235 18.98 12.80 -0.47
CA THR A 235 19.12 13.81 0.58
C THR A 235 20.06 13.26 1.64
N GLU A 236 21.16 13.97 1.88
CA GLU A 236 22.20 13.61 2.84
C GLU A 236 21.68 13.75 4.28
N GLY A 237 21.04 12.69 4.78
CA GLY A 237 20.72 12.53 6.20
C GLY A 237 21.92 11.97 6.99
N PRO A 238 21.92 12.11 8.33
CA PRO A 238 23.03 11.72 9.22
C PRO A 238 23.40 10.22 9.23
N PHE A 239 22.76 9.40 8.41
CA PHE A 239 23.04 7.97 8.21
C PHE A 239 23.49 7.60 6.78
N ALA A 240 23.87 8.59 5.94
CA ALA A 240 24.62 8.34 4.69
C ALA A 240 25.92 7.53 4.91
N SER A 241 26.36 7.41 6.17
CA SER A 241 27.49 6.61 6.62
C SER A 241 27.30 5.09 6.55
N LEU A 242 26.08 4.53 6.47
CA LEU A 242 25.90 3.09 6.26
C LEU A 242 26.22 2.69 4.80
N GLY A 243 25.72 3.46 3.83
CA GLY A 243 26.10 3.33 2.42
C GLY A 243 27.58 3.67 2.19
N ALA A 244 28.13 4.66 2.89
CA ALA A 244 29.55 5.02 2.78
C ALA A 244 30.49 4.00 3.47
N ARG A 245 30.07 3.35 4.57
CA ARG A 245 30.85 2.29 5.24
C ARG A 245 30.88 1.00 4.43
N ALA A 246 29.83 0.69 3.66
CA ALA A 246 29.86 -0.37 2.65
C ALA A 246 30.68 0.05 1.41
N ALA A 247 30.63 1.32 1.00
CA ALA A 247 31.33 1.82 -0.18
C ALA A 247 32.87 1.90 -0.05
N GLY A 248 33.43 1.76 1.16
CA GLY A 248 34.88 1.58 1.37
C GLY A 248 35.43 0.23 0.91
N ALA A 249 34.54 -0.74 0.63
CA ALA A 249 34.85 -2.02 0.04
C ALA A 249 34.00 -2.21 -1.23
N THR A 250 34.55 -1.74 -2.36
CA THR A 250 34.18 -2.11 -3.75
C THR A 250 32.68 -2.07 -4.10
N THR A 251 32.27 -1.06 -4.88
CA THR A 251 31.06 -1.01 -5.74
C THR A 251 30.12 -2.24 -5.73
N ALA A 252 29.33 -2.42 -4.67
CA ALA A 252 28.39 -3.53 -4.52
C ALA A 252 26.95 -3.07 -4.79
N ASN A 253 26.63 -2.74 -6.05
CA ASN A 253 25.26 -2.95 -6.52
C ASN A 253 25.09 -4.46 -6.62
N GLY A 254 24.68 -5.09 -5.51
CA GLY A 254 24.56 -6.54 -5.31
C GLY A 254 23.63 -7.22 -6.31
N THR A 255 24.10 -7.32 -7.54
CA THR A 255 23.43 -7.96 -8.66
C THR A 255 23.59 -9.45 -8.46
N PHE A 256 22.49 -10.19 -8.59
CA PHE A 256 22.52 -11.64 -8.43
C PHE A 256 23.55 -12.25 -9.39
N PRO A 257 24.60 -12.92 -8.88
CA PRO A 257 25.66 -13.46 -9.71
C PRO A 257 25.17 -14.77 -10.35
N GLY A 258 24.75 -14.68 -11.60
CA GLY A 258 24.48 -15.87 -12.42
C GLY A 258 23.03 -15.95 -12.88
N ALA A 259 22.89 -15.83 -14.20
CA ALA A 259 21.95 -16.53 -15.06
C ALA A 259 21.76 -15.65 -16.30
N ASP A 260 22.56 -15.93 -17.32
CA ASP A 260 22.62 -15.39 -18.69
C ASP A 260 21.32 -14.75 -19.22
N GLY A 261 20.90 -13.62 -18.66
CA GLY A 261 19.63 -12.95 -18.98
C GLY A 261 18.34 -13.68 -18.59
N ILE A 262 18.42 -14.88 -17.99
CA ILE A 262 17.24 -15.71 -17.66
C ILE A 262 16.59 -15.26 -16.34
N VAL A 263 17.42 -14.84 -15.37
CA VAL A 263 16.94 -14.29 -14.10
C VAL A 263 16.72 -12.80 -14.28
N THR A 264 15.50 -12.34 -14.04
CA THR A 264 15.13 -10.94 -14.23
C THR A 264 14.95 -10.26 -12.88
N ARG A 265 15.58 -9.10 -12.69
CA ARG A 265 15.28 -8.24 -11.56
C ARG A 265 13.85 -7.71 -11.70
N VAL A 266 13.05 -7.86 -10.66
CA VAL A 266 11.68 -7.34 -10.63
C VAL A 266 11.68 -6.08 -9.78
N THR A 267 11.08 -5.01 -10.29
CA THR A 267 10.77 -3.77 -9.55
C THR A 267 9.57 -3.98 -8.62
N GLN A 268 9.56 -5.11 -7.92
CA GLN A 268 8.59 -5.39 -6.88
C GLN A 268 9.20 -4.93 -5.57
N ALA A 269 8.57 -3.93 -4.96
CA ALA A 269 8.92 -3.54 -3.63
C ALA A 269 8.49 -4.58 -2.59
N ILE A 270 9.27 -4.66 -1.51
CA ILE A 270 9.02 -5.57 -0.41
C ILE A 270 8.56 -4.75 0.79
N GLU A 271 7.38 -5.06 1.30
CA GLU A 271 6.90 -4.47 2.53
C GLU A 271 7.86 -4.87 3.69
N PRO A 272 8.44 -3.90 4.44
CA PRO A 272 9.39 -4.19 5.51
C PRO A 272 8.85 -5.19 6.56
N ALA A 273 7.55 -5.13 6.85
CA ALA A 273 6.90 -6.05 7.76
C ALA A 273 6.91 -7.51 7.25
N ALA A 274 6.83 -7.73 5.93
CA ALA A 274 6.84 -9.05 5.33
C ALA A 274 8.20 -9.76 5.49
N LEU A 275 9.29 -9.01 5.64
CA LEU A 275 10.63 -9.56 5.89
C LEU A 275 10.73 -10.22 7.27
N ARG A 276 9.88 -9.86 8.24
CA ARG A 276 9.91 -10.43 9.60
C ARG A 276 9.66 -11.94 9.65
N ARG A 277 9.06 -12.51 8.59
CA ARG A 277 8.82 -13.96 8.52
C ARG A 277 10.12 -14.77 8.46
N PHE A 278 11.20 -14.16 7.95
CA PHE A 278 12.50 -14.81 7.83
C PHE A 278 13.25 -14.76 9.15
N GLN A 279 13.79 -15.91 9.60
CA GLN A 279 14.33 -16.05 10.95
C GLN A 279 15.44 -15.05 11.27
N ARG A 280 16.37 -14.82 10.32
CA ARG A 280 17.48 -13.87 10.49
C ARG A 280 17.07 -12.40 10.41
N LEU A 281 15.90 -12.11 9.85
CA LEU A 281 15.40 -10.75 9.66
C LEU A 281 14.35 -10.38 10.71
N GLY A 282 13.71 -11.36 11.35
CA GLY A 282 12.62 -11.16 12.31
C GLY A 282 13.01 -10.36 13.55
N SER A 283 14.29 -10.36 13.93
CA SER A 283 14.80 -9.59 15.08
C SER A 283 15.17 -8.16 14.74
N LEU A 284 15.18 -7.77 13.47
CA LEU A 284 15.51 -6.41 13.05
C LEU A 284 14.37 -5.44 13.41
N SER A 285 14.75 -4.23 13.81
CA SER A 285 13.82 -3.13 14.02
C SER A 285 13.10 -2.76 12.73
N LEU A 286 11.94 -2.11 12.84
CA LEU A 286 11.17 -1.69 11.65
C LEU A 286 11.98 -0.75 10.74
N HIS A 287 12.85 0.08 11.33
CA HIS A 287 13.74 0.96 10.59
C HIS A 287 14.82 0.17 9.80
N GLU A 288 15.49 -0.79 10.44
CA GLU A 288 16.48 -1.66 9.77
C GLU A 288 15.84 -2.52 8.67
N LEU A 289 14.61 -2.99 8.88
CA LEU A 289 13.83 -3.68 7.87
C LEU A 289 13.45 -2.76 6.71
N GLY A 290 13.14 -1.49 6.98
CA GLY A 290 12.89 -0.48 5.95
C GLY A 290 14.13 -0.24 5.07
N GLN A 291 15.31 -0.14 5.69
CA GLN A 291 16.57 -0.01 4.97
C GLN A 291 16.87 -1.25 4.13
N LEU A 292 16.75 -2.44 4.73
CA LEU A 292 16.95 -3.70 4.02
C LEU A 292 15.97 -3.84 2.84
N ALA A 293 14.70 -3.46 3.02
CA ALA A 293 13.71 -3.50 1.95
C ALA A 293 14.03 -2.53 0.80
N ALA A 294 14.63 -1.38 1.09
CA ALA A 294 15.06 -0.41 0.08
C ALA A 294 16.28 -0.89 -0.72
N ASP A 295 17.22 -1.58 -0.06
CA ASP A 295 18.49 -2.01 -0.67
C ASP A 295 18.41 -3.40 -1.31
N ALA A 296 17.58 -4.29 -0.76
CA ALA A 296 17.48 -5.67 -1.22
C ALA A 296 16.65 -5.77 -2.51
N GLN A 297 17.07 -6.68 -3.39
CA GLN A 297 16.49 -6.80 -4.72
C GLN A 297 15.67 -8.09 -4.86
N VAL A 298 14.48 -7.95 -5.44
CA VAL A 298 13.64 -9.09 -5.81
C VAL A 298 13.98 -9.55 -7.21
N TYR A 299 14.11 -10.86 -7.37
CA TYR A 299 14.39 -11.52 -8.63
C TYR A 299 13.28 -12.51 -8.95
N PHE A 300 13.03 -12.65 -10.26
CA PHE A 300 12.22 -13.69 -10.83
C PHE A 300 13.11 -14.65 -11.60
N ALA A 301 12.84 -15.95 -11.45
CA ALA A 301 13.44 -16.98 -12.28
C ALA A 301 12.35 -17.97 -12.75
N PRO A 302 12.34 -18.35 -14.04
CA PRO A 302 11.46 -19.43 -14.51
C PRO A 302 11.88 -20.78 -13.92
N ALA A 303 11.07 -21.82 -14.14
CA ALA A 303 11.41 -23.19 -13.74
C ALA A 303 12.62 -23.72 -14.54
N GLY A 304 13.40 -24.62 -13.93
CA GLY A 304 14.56 -25.27 -14.56
C GLY A 304 15.86 -24.46 -14.55
N VAL A 305 15.93 -23.36 -13.77
CA VAL A 305 17.09 -22.47 -13.67
C VAL A 305 17.92 -22.82 -12.44
N GLU A 306 19.24 -22.93 -12.60
CA GLU A 306 20.18 -23.03 -11.49
C GLU A 306 20.39 -21.63 -10.88
N LEU A 307 20.01 -21.47 -9.62
CA LEU A 307 20.18 -20.23 -8.85
C LEU A 307 21.53 -20.19 -8.14
N LEU A 308 21.91 -21.29 -7.50
CA LEU A 308 23.18 -21.38 -6.77
C LEU A 308 23.87 -22.67 -7.16
N LYS A 309 25.18 -22.57 -7.34
CA LYS A 309 26.03 -23.71 -7.70
C LYS A 309 26.79 -24.18 -6.47
N ARG A 310 26.92 -25.49 -6.29
CA ARG A 310 27.71 -26.05 -5.19
C ARG A 310 29.16 -25.57 -5.29
N ASP A 311 29.77 -25.38 -4.13
CA ASP A 311 31.12 -24.88 -3.92
C ASP A 311 31.36 -23.43 -4.39
N SER A 312 30.32 -22.70 -4.81
CA SER A 312 30.44 -21.26 -5.10
C SER A 312 30.71 -20.45 -3.84
N VAL A 313 31.42 -19.34 -4.04
CA VAL A 313 31.70 -18.31 -3.02
C VAL A 313 31.14 -16.99 -3.55
N ASP A 314 29.82 -16.94 -3.64
CA ASP A 314 29.08 -15.72 -3.97
C ASP A 314 29.03 -14.77 -2.75
N ASP A 315 28.57 -13.54 -2.96
CA ASP A 315 28.62 -12.42 -1.99
C ASP A 315 27.26 -12.08 -1.37
N GLY A 316 26.26 -12.96 -1.53
CA GLY A 316 24.93 -12.72 -0.99
C GLY A 316 24.24 -13.96 -0.44
N THR A 317 23.00 -13.75 0.00
CA THR A 317 22.16 -14.75 0.63
C THR A 317 20.78 -14.73 0.00
N LEU A 318 20.31 -15.92 -0.42
CA LEU A 318 19.01 -16.10 -1.08
C LEU A 318 17.92 -16.41 -0.06
N TYR A 319 16.80 -15.68 -0.14
CA TYR A 319 15.57 -15.99 0.59
C TYR A 319 14.42 -16.25 -0.39
N LEU A 320 13.76 -17.40 -0.27
CA LEU A 320 12.68 -17.78 -1.18
C LEU A 320 11.37 -17.09 -0.78
N LEU A 321 10.82 -16.26 -1.67
CA LEU A 321 9.56 -15.55 -1.41
C LEU A 321 8.35 -16.38 -1.86
N ARG A 322 8.44 -16.99 -3.05
CA ARG A 322 7.37 -17.77 -3.71
C ARG A 322 7.98 -18.82 -4.64
N GLY A 323 7.23 -19.89 -4.87
CA GLY A 323 7.56 -20.96 -5.80
C GLY A 323 8.30 -22.09 -5.09
N THR A 324 8.94 -22.97 -5.84
CA THR A 324 9.65 -24.12 -5.28
C THR A 324 11.05 -24.25 -5.87
N VAL A 325 12.02 -24.55 -5.00
CA VAL A 325 13.38 -24.93 -5.39
C VAL A 325 13.72 -26.34 -4.91
N SER A 326 14.67 -26.98 -5.58
CA SER A 326 15.31 -28.21 -5.15
C SER A 326 16.77 -27.95 -4.81
N LEU A 327 17.24 -28.51 -3.69
CA LEU A 327 18.62 -28.47 -3.23
C LEU A 327 19.21 -29.86 -3.44
N LYS A 328 20.28 -29.97 -4.22
CA LYS A 328 20.99 -31.24 -4.46
C LYS A 328 22.35 -31.23 -3.76
N ALA A 329 22.58 -32.15 -2.85
CA ALA A 329 23.84 -32.28 -2.11
C ALA A 329 24.89 -33.08 -2.89
N ALA A 330 26.11 -33.18 -2.33
CA ALA A 330 27.22 -33.94 -2.92
C ALA A 330 26.97 -35.45 -3.01
N ASP A 331 26.24 -36.01 -2.05
CA ASP A 331 25.84 -37.43 -2.04
C ASP A 331 24.66 -37.73 -3.00
N GLY A 332 24.15 -36.71 -3.68
CA GLY A 332 23.03 -36.82 -4.61
C GLY A 332 21.65 -36.74 -3.96
N SER A 333 21.55 -36.59 -2.64
CA SER A 333 20.27 -36.34 -1.97
C SER A 333 19.64 -35.03 -2.45
N ILE A 334 18.31 -35.05 -2.61
CA ILE A 334 17.53 -33.91 -3.10
C ILE A 334 16.50 -33.52 -2.05
N GLU A 335 16.51 -32.27 -1.63
CA GLU A 335 15.49 -31.66 -0.78
C GLU A 335 14.68 -30.62 -1.55
N ARG A 336 13.37 -30.59 -1.35
CA ARG A 336 12.46 -29.60 -1.96
C ARG A 336 12.03 -28.58 -0.92
N ILE A 337 12.13 -27.30 -1.25
CA ILE A 337 11.72 -26.19 -0.39
C ILE A 337 10.71 -25.30 -1.13
N GLU A 338 9.53 -25.14 -0.52
CA GLU A 338 8.45 -24.30 -1.04
C GLU A 338 8.42 -22.94 -0.34
N GLY A 339 8.28 -21.86 -1.11
CA GLY A 339 8.17 -20.50 -0.60
C GLY A 339 6.96 -20.32 0.31
N GLY A 340 7.15 -19.71 1.46
CA GLY A 340 6.11 -19.57 2.49
C GLY A 340 6.02 -20.75 3.47
N SER A 341 6.68 -21.88 3.21
CA SER A 341 6.81 -22.96 4.19
C SER A 341 7.73 -22.58 5.36
N ASP A 342 7.64 -23.31 6.47
CA ASP A 342 8.52 -23.11 7.61
C ASP A 342 10.01 -23.26 7.25
N LYS A 343 10.34 -24.18 6.34
CA LYS A 343 11.73 -24.36 5.86
C LYS A 343 12.24 -23.14 5.09
N ALA A 344 11.38 -22.47 4.32
CA ALA A 344 11.73 -21.26 3.56
C ALA A 344 11.91 -20.02 4.45
N ARG A 345 11.61 -20.08 5.76
CA ARG A 345 11.92 -18.99 6.71
C ARG A 345 13.42 -18.85 6.94
N SER A 346 14.21 -19.86 6.62
CA SER A 346 15.66 -19.84 6.65
C SER A 346 16.25 -19.50 5.28
N PRO A 347 17.44 -18.88 5.22
CA PRO A 347 18.12 -18.64 3.96
C PRO A 347 18.44 -19.94 3.22
N ILE A 348 18.29 -19.93 1.90
CA ILE A 348 18.51 -21.09 1.04
C ILE A 348 20.02 -21.30 0.85
N ALA A 349 20.47 -22.53 1.14
CA ALA A 349 21.87 -22.96 1.00
C ALA A 349 22.89 -22.01 1.66
N SER A 350 22.61 -21.49 2.86
CA SER A 350 23.34 -20.37 3.47
C SER A 350 24.83 -20.57 3.80
N LEU A 351 25.33 -21.81 3.77
CA LEU A 351 26.74 -22.10 4.05
C LEU A 351 27.62 -21.71 2.86
N LYS A 352 28.79 -21.11 3.14
CA LYS A 352 29.80 -20.76 2.13
C LYS A 352 31.12 -21.51 2.42
N PRO A 353 31.75 -22.18 1.44
CA PRO A 353 31.26 -22.43 0.08
C PRO A 353 29.93 -23.20 0.06
N ARG A 354 29.10 -22.96 -0.96
CA ARG A 354 27.76 -23.55 -1.07
C ARG A 354 27.82 -25.08 -0.98
N LYS A 355 26.92 -25.69 -0.20
CA LYS A 355 26.86 -27.16 -0.05
C LYS A 355 25.86 -27.86 -0.97
N TYR A 356 25.06 -27.07 -1.69
CA TYR A 356 23.99 -27.57 -2.55
C TYR A 356 24.01 -26.85 -3.90
N ASP A 357 23.67 -27.59 -4.95
CA ASP A 357 23.17 -27.01 -6.20
C ASP A 357 21.68 -26.68 -5.99
N VAL A 358 21.24 -25.48 -6.37
CA VAL A 358 19.88 -24.99 -6.11
C VAL A 358 19.19 -24.68 -7.42
N TRP A 359 18.14 -25.43 -7.73
CA TRP A 359 17.43 -25.34 -9.01
C TRP A 359 15.96 -24.99 -8.80
N THR A 360 15.39 -24.18 -9.67
CA THR A 360 13.97 -23.85 -9.65
C THR A 360 13.13 -25.01 -10.18
N GLN A 361 12.12 -25.42 -9.43
CA GLN A 361 11.17 -26.47 -9.82
C GLN A 361 9.88 -25.87 -10.39
N THR A 362 9.53 -24.66 -9.96
CA THR A 362 8.46 -23.82 -10.52
C THR A 362 9.05 -22.44 -10.83
N PRO A 363 8.32 -21.54 -11.50
CA PRO A 363 8.69 -20.13 -11.44
C PRO A 363 8.79 -19.66 -9.99
N VAL A 364 9.83 -18.90 -9.66
CA VAL A 364 10.11 -18.43 -8.30
C VAL A 364 10.27 -16.92 -8.25
N HIS A 365 9.90 -16.36 -7.11
CA HIS A 365 10.35 -15.04 -6.70
C HIS A 365 11.25 -15.20 -5.48
N PHE A 366 12.40 -14.55 -5.48
CA PHE A 366 13.33 -14.62 -4.37
C PHE A 366 14.00 -13.27 -4.11
N LEU A 367 14.45 -13.11 -2.87
CA LEU A 367 15.23 -11.97 -2.43
C LEU A 367 16.72 -12.36 -2.43
N TRP A 368 17.55 -11.50 -3.00
CA TRP A 368 19.01 -11.60 -2.85
C TRP A 368 19.48 -10.47 -1.94
N VAL A 369 20.08 -10.84 -0.81
CA VAL A 369 20.61 -9.89 0.18
C VAL A 369 22.13 -9.99 0.20
N PRO A 370 22.87 -8.94 -0.18
CA PRO A 370 24.33 -8.92 -0.07
C PRO A 370 24.80 -9.15 1.37
N ASP A 371 25.87 -9.94 1.54
CA ASP A 371 26.42 -10.28 2.86
C ASP A 371 26.93 -9.05 3.62
N ALA A 372 27.39 -8.03 2.89
CA ALA A 372 27.82 -6.75 3.46
C ALA A 372 26.71 -6.08 4.30
N ILE A 373 25.45 -6.27 3.93
CA ILE A 373 24.30 -5.73 4.69
C ILE A 373 24.19 -6.44 6.04
N PHE A 374 24.36 -7.76 6.08
CA PHE A 374 24.37 -8.51 7.35
C PHE A 374 25.57 -8.16 8.22
N ALA A 375 26.74 -7.96 7.62
CA ALA A 375 27.93 -7.53 8.35
C ALA A 375 27.75 -6.14 9.00
N ALA A 376 27.07 -5.22 8.31
CA ALA A 376 26.78 -3.88 8.82
C ALA A 376 25.74 -3.88 9.96
N LEU A 377 24.82 -4.85 9.97
CA LEU A 377 23.78 -5.02 10.99
C LEU A 377 24.27 -5.81 12.23
N ALA A 378 25.44 -6.44 12.17
CA ALA A 378 25.99 -7.15 13.31
C ALA A 378 26.42 -6.16 14.42
N PRO A 379 26.15 -6.46 15.70
CA PRO A 379 26.63 -5.63 16.81
C PRO A 379 28.15 -5.53 16.74
N GLN A 380 28.69 -4.31 16.72
CA GLN A 380 30.14 -4.12 16.76
C GLN A 380 30.66 -4.65 18.11
N PRO A 381 31.78 -5.40 18.13
CA PRO A 381 32.42 -5.74 19.38
C PRO A 381 32.73 -4.44 20.13
N ALA A 382 32.29 -4.33 21.38
CA ALA A 382 32.62 -3.20 22.22
C ALA A 382 34.13 -2.98 22.17
N THR A 383 34.56 -1.85 21.63
CA THR A 383 35.95 -1.42 21.69
C THR A 383 36.29 -1.19 23.15
N PHE A 384 36.81 -2.21 23.81
CA PHE A 384 37.45 -2.05 25.11
C PHE A 384 38.63 -1.11 24.90
N GLY A 385 38.48 0.12 25.35
CA GLY A 385 39.54 1.11 25.32
C GLY A 385 40.77 0.53 25.98
N THR A 386 41.85 0.40 25.23
CA THR A 386 43.18 0.17 25.79
C THR A 386 43.53 1.40 26.62
N GLU A 387 43.22 1.34 27.90
CA GLU A 387 43.66 2.31 28.89
C GLU A 387 45.20 2.23 28.94
N THR A 388 45.85 3.15 28.22
CA THR A 388 47.28 3.37 28.31
C THR A 388 47.60 3.85 29.72
N ARG A 389 48.00 2.92 30.57
CA ARG A 389 48.53 3.19 31.91
C ARG A 389 49.79 4.07 31.73
N PRO A 390 49.85 5.28 32.30
CA PRO A 390 51.06 6.09 32.26
C PRO A 390 52.15 5.36 33.06
N ARG A 391 53.35 5.23 32.46
CA ARG A 391 54.55 4.77 33.17
C ARG A 391 54.97 5.88 34.14
N GLY A 392 54.88 5.58 35.44
CA GLY A 392 55.65 6.25 36.48
C GLY A 392 57.00 5.59 36.65
#